data_AF-A0A832J825-F1
#
_entry.id   AF-A0A832J825-F1
#
_cell.length_a   1.000
_cell.length_b   1.000
_cell.length_c   1.000
_cell.angle_alpha   90.00
_cell.angle_beta   90.00
_cell.angle_gamma   90.00
#
_symmetry.space_group_name_H-M   'P 1'
#
loop_
_entity.id
_entity.type
_entity.pdbx_description
1 polymer ?
#
loop_
_entity_poly.entity_id
_entity_poly.type
_entity_poly.pdbx_seq_one_letter_code
_entity_poly.pdbx_strand_id
1 'polypeptide(L)'
;MGDLFVSSMIAVTVGLVVALLLLAKKQSRMQQQLSESQRRVEQLMEELKAIYAGAAGQGNHIARIEEQLGQLSDRQEQLDEQDPSNQSYSEAIELIQSGASSDELVRHGLRREEADLFMRMHGAQSLG
;
A
#
# COMPACT_ATOMS: atom_id res chain seq x y z
N MET A 1 -86.91 11.32 15.26
CA MET A 1 -85.76 12.22 15.01
C MET A 1 -84.55 11.90 15.88
N GLY A 2 -84.71 11.56 17.17
CA GLY A 2 -83.58 11.26 18.08
C GLY A 2 -82.66 10.11 17.64
N ASP A 3 -83.20 9.01 17.12
CA ASP A 3 -82.39 7.83 16.77
C ASP A 3 -81.40 8.07 15.62
N LEU A 4 -81.74 8.95 14.66
CA LEU A 4 -80.83 9.33 13.58
C LEU A 4 -79.64 10.15 14.10
N PHE A 5 -79.86 11.05 15.06
CA PHE A 5 -78.78 11.85 15.66
C PHE A 5 -77.83 10.96 16.46
N VAL A 6 -78.37 10.00 17.23
CA VAL A 6 -77.57 9.05 18.01
C VAL A 6 -76.71 8.17 17.09
N SER A 7 -77.29 7.62 16.01
CA SER A 7 -76.55 6.80 15.06
C SER A 7 -75.43 7.58 14.36
N SER A 8 -75.65 8.84 14.01
CA SER A 8 -74.62 9.70 13.41
C SER A 8 -73.46 9.96 14.38
N MET A 9 -73.77 10.24 15.65
CA MET A 9 -72.76 10.48 16.68
C MET A 9 -71.89 9.24 16.95
N ILE A 10 -72.48 8.04 16.92
CA ILE A 10 -71.74 6.78 17.03
C ILE A 10 -70.84 6.57 15.81
N ALA A 11 -71.32 6.85 14.60
CA ALA A 11 -70.51 6.69 13.39
C ALA A 11 -69.28 7.62 13.39
N VAL A 12 -69.45 8.88 13.81
CA VAL A 12 -68.34 9.86 13.91
C VAL A 12 -67.33 9.43 14.96
N THR A 13 -67.78 8.99 16.15
CA THR A 13 -66.88 8.55 17.22
C THR A 13 -66.09 7.31 16.82
N VAL A 14 -66.73 6.32 16.19
CA VAL A 14 -66.04 5.14 15.65
C VAL A 14 -65.02 5.54 14.58
N GLY A 15 -65.38 6.43 13.66
CA GLY A 15 -64.46 6.95 12.64
C GLY A 15 -63.24 7.63 13.25
N LEU A 16 -63.43 8.44 14.30
CA LEU A 16 -62.34 9.10 15.02
C LEU A 16 -61.41 8.09 15.70
N VAL A 17 -61.99 7.08 16.38
CA VAL A 17 -61.21 6.02 17.05
C VAL A 17 -60.38 5.23 16.04
N VAL A 18 -60.97 4.85 14.90
CA VAL A 18 -60.25 4.14 13.83
C VAL A 18 -59.12 5.01 13.27
N ALA A 19 -59.37 6.29 13.02
CA ALA A 19 -58.33 7.22 12.54
C ALA A 19 -57.16 7.34 13.53
N LEU A 20 -57.45 7.48 14.83
CA LEU A 20 -56.42 7.52 15.88
C LEU A 20 -55.61 6.23 15.95
N LEU A 21 -56.24 5.06 15.83
CA LEU A 21 -55.53 3.78 15.83
C LEU A 21 -54.61 3.62 14.60
N LEU A 22 -55.05 4.10 13.43
CA LEU A 22 -54.22 4.08 12.21
C LEU A 22 -53.01 5.02 12.34
N LEU A 23 -53.21 6.21 12.89
CA LEU A 23 -52.12 7.17 13.15
C LEU A 23 -51.12 6.62 14.16
N ALA A 24 -51.58 6.03 15.26
CA ALA A 24 -50.72 5.41 16.27
C ALA A 24 -49.90 4.25 15.66
N LYS A 25 -50.52 3.39 14.84
CA LYS A 25 -49.80 2.34 14.12
C LYS A 25 -48.76 2.89 13.15
N LYS A 26 -49.09 3.93 12.40
CA LYS A 26 -48.15 4.57 11.47
C LYS A 26 -46.96 5.18 12.21
N GLN A 27 -47.21 5.86 13.32
CA GLN A 27 -46.18 6.48 14.14
C GLN A 27 -45.25 5.43 14.75
N SER A 28 -45.79 4.32 15.26
CA SER A 28 -44.98 3.21 15.77
C SER A 28 -44.09 2.61 14.68
N ARG A 29 -44.61 2.39 13.46
CA ARG A 29 -43.80 1.91 12.34
C ARG A 29 -42.68 2.89 11.96
N MET A 30 -42.97 4.18 11.92
CA MET A 30 -41.96 5.21 11.63
C MET A 30 -40.87 5.25 12.70
N GLN A 31 -41.23 5.11 13.98
CA GLN A 31 -40.27 5.03 15.08
C GLN A 31 -39.38 3.78 14.97
N GLN A 32 -39.96 2.64 14.60
CA GLN A 32 -39.19 1.41 14.35
C GLN A 32 -38.20 1.60 13.20
N GLN A 33 -38.65 2.12 12.07
CA GLN A 33 -37.78 2.40 10.92
C GLN A 33 -36.66 3.39 11.27
N LEU A 34 -36.96 4.42 12.04
CA LEU A 34 -35.96 5.38 12.51
C LEU A 34 -34.92 4.71 13.40
N SER A 35 -35.35 3.88 14.35
CA SER A 35 -34.45 3.13 15.23
C SER A 35 -33.56 2.15 14.45
N GLU A 36 -34.13 1.43 13.48
CA GLU A 36 -33.35 0.55 12.60
C GLU A 36 -32.34 1.32 11.76
N SER A 37 -32.73 2.47 11.22
CA SER A 37 -31.82 3.34 10.46
C SER A 37 -30.68 3.87 11.33
N GLN A 38 -30.97 4.28 12.58
CA GLN A 38 -29.94 4.73 13.52
C GLN A 38 -28.93 3.63 13.82
N ARG A 39 -29.42 2.41 14.11
CA ARG A 39 -28.54 1.25 14.32
C ARG A 39 -27.65 0.94 13.12
N ARG A 40 -28.19 1.03 11.89
CA ARG A 40 -27.39 0.84 10.67
C ARG A 40 -26.32 1.91 10.52
N VAL A 41 -26.64 3.16 10.83
CA VAL A 41 -25.65 4.26 10.78
C VAL A 41 -24.54 4.02 11.81
N GLU A 42 -24.88 3.62 13.03
CA GLU A 42 -23.90 3.29 14.07
C GLU A 42 -22.97 2.15 13.63
N GLN A 43 -23.53 1.07 13.06
CA GLN A 43 -22.75 -0.05 12.53
C GLN A 43 -21.79 0.39 11.42
N LEU A 44 -22.28 1.16 10.44
CA LEU A 44 -21.44 1.69 9.36
C LEU A 44 -20.32 2.59 9.87
N MET A 45 -20.58 3.39 10.90
CA MET A 45 -19.55 4.22 11.54
C MET A 45 -18.48 3.36 12.23
N GLU A 46 -18.88 2.25 12.85
CA GLU A 46 -17.95 1.31 13.49
C GLU A 46 -17.08 0.58 12.45
N GLU A 47 -17.69 0.10 11.36
CA GLU A 47 -16.97 -0.50 10.23
C GLU A 47 -15.98 0.48 9.60
N LEU A 48 -16.39 1.74 9.39
CA LEU A 48 -15.50 2.77 8.85
C LEU A 48 -14.31 3.05 9.77
N LYS A 49 -14.52 3.08 11.10
CA LYS A 49 -13.43 3.22 12.07
C LYS A 49 -12.45 2.04 11.98
N ALA A 50 -12.95 0.83 11.84
CA ALA A 50 -12.11 -0.36 11.68
C ALA A 50 -11.27 -0.30 10.39
N ILE A 51 -11.88 0.11 9.28
CA ILE A 51 -11.17 0.32 8.00
C ILE A 51 -10.10 1.40 8.14
N TYR A 52 -10.43 2.55 8.76
CA TYR A 52 -9.47 3.63 8.96
C TYR A 52 -8.29 3.21 9.83
N ALA A 53 -8.55 2.48 10.93
CA ALA A 53 -7.51 1.92 11.78
C ALA A 53 -6.62 0.92 11.01
N GLY A 54 -7.22 0.06 10.18
CA GLY A 54 -6.51 -0.86 9.30
C GLY A 54 -5.65 -0.14 8.26
N ALA A 55 -6.19 0.87 7.59
CA ALA A 55 -5.49 1.68 6.60
C ALA A 55 -4.32 2.46 7.20
N ALA A 56 -4.49 3.06 8.39
CA ALA A 56 -3.41 3.73 9.11
C ALA A 56 -2.30 2.75 9.51
N GLY A 57 -2.66 1.54 9.96
CA GLY A 57 -1.70 0.46 10.23
C GLY A 57 -0.92 0.04 8.99
N GLN A 58 -1.60 -0.07 7.85
CA GLN A 58 -0.98 -0.41 6.57
C GLN A 58 -0.03 0.69 6.08
N GLY A 59 -0.35 1.97 6.27
CA GLY A 59 0.55 3.09 5.96
C GLY A 59 1.86 3.01 6.74
N ASN A 60 1.81 2.72 8.04
CA ASN A 60 3.02 2.52 8.86
C ASN A 60 3.84 1.31 8.40
N HIS A 61 3.17 0.24 7.94
CA HIS A 61 3.86 -0.94 7.41
C HIS A 61 4.57 -0.63 6.09
N ILE A 62 3.92 0.11 5.18
CA ILE A 62 4.53 0.56 3.92
C ILE A 62 5.74 1.44 4.20
N ALA A 63 5.61 2.44 5.08
CA ALA A 63 6.73 3.32 5.44
C ALA A 63 7.94 2.55 5.99
N ARG A 64 7.71 1.51 6.80
CA ARG A 64 8.77 0.64 7.30
C ARG A 64 9.42 -0.18 6.19
N ILE A 65 8.64 -0.70 5.24
CA ILE A 65 9.16 -1.43 4.09
C ILE A 65 10.02 -0.50 3.23
N GLU A 66 9.56 0.72 2.95
CA GLU A 66 10.30 1.73 2.20
C GLU A 66 11.65 2.06 2.88
N GLU A 67 11.65 2.24 4.21
CA GLU A 67 12.88 2.47 4.98
C GLU A 67 13.86 1.28 4.88
N GLN A 68 13.34 0.04 5.02
CA GLN A 68 14.16 -1.16 4.88
C GLN A 68 14.73 -1.31 3.46
N LEU A 69 13.96 -0.97 2.44
CA LEU A 69 14.39 -0.95 1.04
C LEU A 69 15.49 0.07 0.81
N GLY A 70 15.36 1.28 1.34
CA GLY A 70 16.41 2.31 1.28
C GLY A 70 17.71 1.82 1.92
N GLN A 71 17.65 1.29 3.14
CA GLN A 71 18.83 0.74 3.81
C GLN A 71 19.47 -0.42 3.04
N LEU A 72 18.67 -1.25 2.38
CA LEU A 72 19.18 -2.34 1.55
C LEU A 72 19.88 -1.80 0.29
N SER A 73 19.30 -0.78 -0.34
CA SER A 73 19.88 -0.09 -1.50
C SER A 73 21.23 0.54 -1.14
N ASP A 74 21.29 1.27 -0.03
CA ASP A 74 22.54 1.90 0.44
C ASP A 74 23.63 0.85 0.72
N ARG A 75 23.26 -0.29 1.30
CA ARG A 75 24.19 -1.41 1.51
C ARG A 75 24.65 -2.04 0.21
N GLN A 76 23.76 -2.16 -0.78
CA GLN A 76 24.14 -2.69 -2.08
C GLN A 76 25.14 -1.76 -2.77
N GLU A 77 24.88 -0.46 -2.74
CA GLU A 77 25.80 0.55 -3.30
C GLU A 77 27.16 0.49 -2.60
N GLN A 78 27.19 0.39 -1.27
CA GLN A 78 28.45 0.21 -0.53
C GLN A 78 29.18 -1.09 -0.88
N LEU A 79 28.47 -2.18 -1.12
CA LEU A 79 29.08 -3.45 -1.53
C LEU A 79 29.64 -3.38 -2.95
N ASP A 80 28.92 -2.71 -3.86
CA ASP A 80 29.36 -2.50 -5.24
C ASP A 80 30.60 -1.57 -5.29
N GLU A 81 30.65 -0.53 -4.45
CA GLU A 81 31.81 0.35 -4.30
C GLU A 81 33.01 -0.35 -3.64
N GLN A 82 32.76 -1.26 -2.71
CA GLN A 82 33.80 -2.00 -1.98
C GLN A 82 34.25 -3.26 -2.69
N ASP A 83 33.70 -3.62 -3.86
CA ASP A 83 34.14 -4.79 -4.60
C ASP A 83 35.60 -4.60 -5.05
N PRO A 84 36.57 -5.30 -4.41
CA PRO A 84 38.00 -5.13 -4.71
C PRO A 84 38.31 -5.50 -6.16
N SER A 85 37.46 -6.36 -6.75
CA SER A 85 37.55 -6.78 -8.14
C SER A 85 37.45 -5.58 -9.08
N ASN A 86 36.50 -4.66 -8.84
CA ASN A 86 36.29 -3.48 -9.69
C ASN A 86 37.52 -2.55 -9.67
N GLN A 87 38.11 -2.32 -8.49
CA GLN A 87 39.34 -1.53 -8.37
C GLN A 87 40.52 -2.21 -9.06
N SER A 88 40.73 -3.51 -8.85
CA SER A 88 41.79 -4.27 -9.52
C SER A 88 41.62 -4.31 -11.05
N TYR A 89 40.39 -4.37 -11.57
CA TYR A 89 40.13 -4.31 -13.01
C TYR A 89 40.40 -2.92 -13.59
N SER A 90 40.03 -1.84 -12.90
CA SER A 90 40.35 -0.47 -13.36
C SER A 90 41.85 -0.21 -13.40
N GLU A 91 42.59 -0.65 -12.37
CA GLU A 91 44.06 -0.54 -12.33
C GLU A 91 44.72 -1.38 -13.44
N ALA A 92 44.21 -2.58 -13.70
CA ALA A 92 44.67 -3.42 -14.79
C ALA A 92 44.49 -2.77 -16.18
N ILE A 93 43.38 -2.06 -16.41
CA ILE A 93 43.15 -1.35 -17.67
C ILE A 93 44.17 -0.21 -17.85
N GLU A 94 44.46 0.56 -16.81
CA GLU A 94 45.49 1.62 -16.85
C GLU A 94 46.89 1.04 -17.11
N LEU A 95 47.22 -0.10 -16.49
CA LEU A 95 48.48 -0.80 -16.72
C LEU A 95 48.60 -1.30 -18.16
N ILE A 96 47.54 -1.86 -18.75
CA ILE A 96 47.52 -2.26 -20.16
C ILE A 96 47.74 -1.05 -21.08
N GLN A 97 47.07 0.07 -20.80
CA GLN A 97 47.26 1.31 -21.57
C GLN A 97 48.71 1.85 -21.46
N SER A 98 49.35 1.59 -20.32
CA SER A 98 50.76 1.92 -20.08
C SER A 98 51.76 0.92 -20.72
N GLY A 99 51.25 -0.15 -21.35
CA GLY A 99 52.05 -1.18 -22.02
C GLY A 99 52.52 -2.32 -21.10
N ALA A 100 51.91 -2.49 -19.93
CA ALA A 100 52.24 -3.56 -19.00
C ALA A 100 51.94 -4.96 -19.59
N SER A 101 52.70 -5.95 -19.14
CA SER A 101 52.57 -7.35 -19.58
C SER A 101 51.57 -8.14 -18.73
N SER A 102 51.04 -9.25 -19.27
CA SER A 102 50.14 -10.18 -18.54
C SER A 102 50.68 -10.59 -17.16
N ASP A 103 52.00 -10.77 -17.02
CA ASP A 103 52.65 -11.10 -15.74
C ASP A 103 52.58 -9.98 -14.70
N GLU A 104 52.50 -8.71 -15.12
CA GLU A 104 52.38 -7.56 -14.22
C GLU A 104 50.94 -7.39 -13.73
N LEU A 105 49.95 -7.64 -14.61
CA LEU A 105 48.54 -7.68 -14.21
C LEU A 105 48.27 -8.77 -13.17
N VAL A 106 48.89 -9.95 -13.32
CA VAL A 106 48.75 -11.04 -12.33
C VAL A 106 49.34 -10.67 -10.98
N ARG A 107 50.44 -9.89 -10.94
CA ARG A 107 51.02 -9.40 -9.68
C ARG A 107 50.12 -8.38 -8.97
N HIS A 108 49.27 -7.69 -9.70
CA HIS A 108 48.30 -6.72 -9.17
C HIS A 108 46.95 -7.34 -8.78
N GLY A 109 46.87 -8.67 -8.71
CA GLY A 109 45.73 -9.37 -8.11
C GLY A 109 44.77 -10.03 -9.10
N LEU A 110 45.04 -9.96 -10.41
CA LEU A 110 44.25 -10.67 -11.41
C LEU A 110 44.70 -12.14 -11.51
N ARG A 111 43.75 -13.04 -11.80
CA ARG A 111 44.12 -14.41 -12.17
C ARG A 111 44.77 -14.42 -13.56
N ARG A 112 45.66 -15.39 -13.79
CA ARG A 112 46.35 -15.58 -15.08
C ARG A 112 45.39 -15.56 -16.27
N GLU A 113 44.29 -16.28 -16.12
CA GLU A 113 43.20 -16.40 -17.10
C GLU A 113 42.44 -15.10 -17.34
N GLU A 114 42.28 -14.26 -16.32
CA GLU A 114 41.67 -12.92 -16.44
C GLU A 114 42.65 -11.95 -17.14
N ALA A 115 43.92 -11.94 -16.73
CA ALA A 115 44.95 -11.08 -17.34
C ALA A 115 45.13 -11.35 -18.85
N ASP A 116 45.18 -12.62 -19.25
CA ASP A 116 45.31 -13.00 -20.67
C ASP A 116 44.07 -12.60 -21.50
N LEU A 117 42.87 -12.63 -20.92
CA LEU A 117 41.64 -12.17 -21.58
C LEU A 117 41.65 -10.64 -21.75
N PHE A 118 42.01 -9.90 -20.70
CA PHE A 118 42.08 -8.44 -20.72
C PHE A 118 43.10 -7.92 -21.73
N MET A 119 44.29 -8.54 -21.79
CA MET A 119 45.32 -8.22 -22.80
C MET A 119 44.80 -8.39 -24.24
N ARG A 120 43.92 -9.37 -24.50
CA ARG A 120 43.34 -9.60 -25.82
C ARG A 120 42.23 -8.62 -26.16
N MET A 121 41.38 -8.26 -25.19
CA MET A 121 40.27 -7.33 -25.41
C MET A 121 40.71 -5.87 -25.51
N HIS A 122 41.63 -5.43 -24.63
CA HIS A 122 42.04 -4.03 -24.50
C HIS A 122 43.40 -3.72 -25.13
N GLY A 123 44.33 -4.69 -25.19
CA GLY A 123 45.64 -4.49 -25.84
C GLY A 123 45.56 -4.31 -27.36
N ALA A 124 44.46 -4.72 -28.00
CA ALA A 124 44.22 -4.49 -29.43
C ALA A 124 43.69 -3.07 -29.73
N GLN A 125 43.18 -2.34 -28.74
CA GLN A 125 42.61 -1.00 -28.93
C GLN A 125 43.65 0.13 -28.77
N SER A 126 44.83 -0.13 -28.18
CA SER A 126 45.91 0.87 -28.02
C SER A 126 46.94 0.90 -29.16
N LEU A 127 46.80 0.00 -30.15
CA LEU A 127 47.66 -0.09 -31.34
C LEU A 127 47.02 0.51 -32.62
N GLY A 128 45.95 1.30 -32.46
CA GLY A 128 45.28 2.05 -33.54
C GLY A 128 45.60 3.53 -33.53
#